data_AF-A0A1M6MXX0-F1
#
_entry.id   AF-A0A1M6MXX0-F1
#
_cell.length_a   1.000
_cell.length_b   1.000
_cell.length_c   1.000
_cell.angle_alpha   90.00
_cell.angle_beta   90.00
_cell.angle_gamma   90.00
#
_symmetry.space_group_name_H-M   'P 1'
#
loop_
_entity.id
_entity.type
_entity.pdbx_description
1 polymer ?
#
loop_
_entity_poly.entity_id
_entity_poly.type
_entity_poly.pdbx_seq_one_letter_code
_entity_poly.pdbx_strand_id
1 'polypeptide(L)' 'MFKLERGNVVKIVSTEHEKEKLINKGFVEEKEDVKKEKKSNKATKEKAANK' A
#
# COMPACT_ATOMS: atom_id res chain seq x y z
N MET A 1 3.05 -11.79 -10.62
CA MET A 1 3.30 -11.45 -9.20
C MET A 1 2.19 -10.54 -8.73
N PHE A 2 1.52 -10.92 -7.66
CA PHE A 2 0.45 -10.17 -7.01
C PHE A 2 0.99 -9.60 -5.72
N LYS A 3 0.85 -8.28 -5.53
CA LYS A 3 1.20 -7.60 -4.30
C LYS A 3 -0.06 -7.51 -3.45
N LEU A 4 0.05 -7.99 -2.22
CA LEU A 4 -1.05 -8.11 -1.27
C LEU A 4 -0.66 -7.41 0.02
N GLU A 5 -1.52 -6.54 0.53
CA GLU A 5 -1.27 -5.78 1.75
C GLU A 5 -2.31 -6.07 2.84
N ARG A 6 -1.86 -6.05 4.10
CA ARG A 6 -2.72 -6.11 5.29
C ARG A 6 -2.13 -5.23 6.38
N GLY A 7 -2.67 -4.03 6.54
CA GLY A 7 -2.11 -3.01 7.42
C GLY A 7 -0.71 -2.61 6.94
N ASN A 8 0.31 -2.77 7.80
CA ASN A 8 1.69 -2.42 7.49
C ASN A 8 2.50 -3.59 6.87
N VAL A 9 1.86 -4.72 6.58
CA VAL A 9 2.52 -5.91 6.03
C VAL A 9 2.19 -6.04 4.54
N VAL A 10 3.24 -6.16 3.73
CA VAL A 10 3.15 -6.41 2.29
C VAL A 10 3.69 -7.80 1.98
N LYS A 11 2.97 -8.56 1.19
CA LYS A 11 3.40 -9.86 0.65
C LYS A 11 3.30 -9.84 -0.86
N ILE A 12 4.34 -10.36 -1.51
CA ILE A 12 4.37 -10.54 -2.96
C ILE A 12 4.27 -12.04 -3.21
N VAL A 13 3.27 -12.46 -3.96
CA VAL A 13 3.05 -13.86 -4.34
C VAL A 13 3.06 -14.00 -5.85
N SER A 14 3.48 -15.16 -6.35
CA SER A 14 3.56 -15.37 -7.80
C SER A 14 2.37 -16.16 -8.36
N THR A 15 1.62 -16.83 -7.49
CA THR A 15 0.56 -17.77 -7.87
C THR A 15 -0.82 -17.29 -7.43
N GLU A 16 -1.85 -17.62 -8.21
CA GLU A 16 -3.24 -17.29 -7.89
C GLU A 16 -3.73 -18.03 -6.63
N HIS A 17 -3.29 -19.28 -6.45
CA HIS A 17 -3.66 -20.09 -5.30
C HIS A 17 -3.20 -19.48 -3.96
N GLU A 18 -1.99 -18.92 -3.91
CA GLU A 18 -1.51 -18.21 -2.72
C GLU A 18 -2.21 -16.87 -2.53
N LYS A 19 -2.52 -16.18 -3.63
CA LYS A 19 -3.31 -14.95 -3.61
C LYS A 19 -4.67 -15.18 -2.95
N GLU A 20 -5.44 -16.18 -3.38
CA GLU A 20 -6.76 -16.48 -2.80
C GLU A 20 -6.69 -16.84 -1.31
N LYS A 21 -5.67 -17.61 -0.91
CA LYS A 21 -5.42 -17.91 0.52
C LYS A 21 -5.16 -16.65 1.34
N LEU A 22 -4.42 -15.70 0.80
CA LEU A 22 -4.13 -14.44 1.49
C LEU A 22 -5.35 -13.52 1.50
N ILE A 23 -6.14 -13.48 0.43
CA ILE A 23 -7.41 -12.75 0.38
C ILE A 23 -8.38 -13.25 1.44
N ASN A 24 -8.55 -14.56 1.57
CA ASN A 24 -9.38 -15.16 2.64
C ASN A 24 -8.86 -14.87 4.05
N LYS A 25 -7.58 -14.55 4.20
CA LYS A 25 -6.97 -14.10 5.47
C LYS A 25 -7.05 -12.59 5.67
N GLY A 26 -7.74 -11.86 4.80
CA GLY A 26 -7.92 -10.41 4.88
C GLY A 26 -6.75 -9.60 4.34
N PHE A 27 -5.92 -10.16 3.46
CA PHE A 27 -5.03 -9.36 2.63
C PHE A 27 -5.80 -8.82 1.43
N VAL A 28 -5.50 -7.59 1.03
CA VAL A 28 -6.12 -6.94 -0.12
C VAL A 28 -5.09 -6.85 -1.24
N GLU A 29 -5.49 -7.16 -2.46
CA GLU A 29 -4.60 -6.99 -3.62
C GLU A 29 -4.36 -5.50 -3.84
N GLU A 30 -3.12 -5.08 -3.69
CA GLU A 30 -2.66 -3.76 -4.07
C GLU A 30 -2.58 -3.77 -5.59
N LYS A 31 -3.64 -3.32 -6.25
CA LYS A 31 -3.58 -3.02 -7.67
C LYS A 31 -2.61 -1.87 -7.82
N GLU A 32 -1.48 -2.17 -8.42
CA GLU A 32 -0.47 -1.19 -8.83
C GLU A 32 -1.04 -0.35 -9.99
N ASP A 33 -2.16 0.32 -9.76
CA ASP A 33 -2.60 1.44 -10.56
C ASP A 33 -1.51 2.48 -10.42
N VAL A 34 -0.75 2.62 -11.49
CA VAL A 34 0.21 3.66 -11.85
C VAL A 34 -0.12 5.01 -11.17
N LYS A 35 0.16 5.11 -9.88
CA LYS A 35 0.18 6.35 -9.09
C LYS A 35 1.50 6.37 -8.36
N LYS A 36 2.56 6.40 -9.18
CA LYS A 36 3.77 7.15 -8.86
C LYS A 36 3.43 8.62 -8.68
N GLU A 37 2.71 8.98 -7.63
CA GLU A 37 2.72 10.36 -7.12
C GLU A 37 2.62 10.36 -5.59
N LYS A 38 3.78 10.09 -4.99
CA LYS A 38 4.35 10.88 -3.90
C LYS A 38 3.34 11.39 -2.86
N LYS A 39 2.82 10.50 -2.02
CA LYS A 39 2.31 10.87 -0.68
C LYS A 39 3.35 10.65 0.43
N SER A 40 4.62 10.62 0.08
CA SER A 40 5.74 10.82 1.01
C SER A 40 6.05 12.30 1.13
N ASN A 41 5.13 13.08 1.70
CA ASN A 41 5.50 14.30 2.42
C ASN A 41 4.70 14.40 3.71
N LYS A 42 4.99 13.46 4.62
CA LYS A 42 4.71 13.63 6.04
C LYS A 42 5.76 14.61 6.61
N ALA A 43 5.64 15.88 6.25
CA ALA A 43 6.21 16.98 7.03
C ALA A 43 5.07 17.60 7.82
N THR A 44 4.90 17.09 9.03
CA THR A 44 4.10 17.69 10.08
C THR A 44 4.50 19.16 10.27
N LYS A 45 3.50 20.05 10.23
CA LYS A 45 3.30 21.13 11.21
C LYS A 45 4.44 22.15 11.35
N GLU A 46 4.34 23.26 10.62
CA GLU A 46 4.69 24.56 11.20
C GLU A 46 3.67 25.63 10.77
N LYS A 47 2.97 26.14 11.79
CA LYS A 47 2.34 27.45 11.76
C LYS A 47 3.46 28.48 11.52
N ALA A 48 3.28 29.41 10.60
CA ALA A 48 3.51 30.83 10.85
C ALA A 48 3.05 31.64 9.64
N ALA A 49 2.05 32.50 9.89
CA ALA A 49 1.83 33.69 9.08
C ALA A 49 3.08 34.58 9.06
N ASN A 50 3.10 35.50 8.11
CA ASN A 50 3.84 36.77 8.07
C ASN A 50 5.04 36.81 7.10
N LYS A 51 4.89 37.50 5.96
CA LYS A 51 5.35 38.89 5.78
C LYS A 51 4.78 39.48 4.48
#